data_AF-A0A967IH69-F1
#
_entry.id   AF-A0A967IH69-F1
#
_cell.length_a   1.000
_cell.length_b   1.000
_cell.length_c   1.000
_cell.angle_alpha   90.00
_cell.angle_beta   90.00
_cell.angle_gamma   90.00
#
_symmetry.space_group_name_H-M   'P 1'
#
loop_
_entity.id
_entity.type
_entity.pdbx_description
1 polymer ?
#
loop_
_entity_poly.entity_id
_entity_poly.type
_entity_poly.pdbx_seq_one_letter_code
_entity_poly.pdbx_strand_id
1 'polypeptide(L)'
;MIRIRLALVVVLSLFLCCLNSPCVAQEKFAGTGIQAVPIVSGELVVLDVVSGSPAERAGLHPGDLIVQVDDYPLKGSEFADVVRKYLWGEAGESLSLIYLRPGLEGRFSRRLVREPLTGEVEKIPGIRLMQPGETE
;
A
#
# COMPACT_ATOMS: atom_id res chain seq x y z
N MET A 1 33.37 4.43 -55.68
CA MET A 1 33.33 5.40 -54.57
C MET A 1 31.86 5.61 -54.18
N ILE A 2 31.19 4.60 -53.62
CA ILE A 2 30.89 4.42 -52.18
C ILE A 2 30.56 5.73 -51.46
N ARG A 3 29.30 5.81 -50.97
CA ARG A 3 28.81 6.41 -49.70
C ARG A 3 27.56 7.30 -49.84
N ILE A 4 26.42 6.71 -50.25
CA ILE A 4 25.06 7.26 -50.07
C ILE A 4 24.30 6.41 -49.02
N ARG A 5 24.88 6.19 -47.83
CA ARG A 5 24.24 5.30 -46.83
C ARG A 5 24.19 5.80 -45.38
N LEU A 6 24.62 7.04 -45.07
CA LEU A 6 24.81 7.43 -43.67
C LEU A 6 23.76 8.37 -43.06
N ALA A 7 22.91 9.04 -43.86
CA ALA A 7 22.02 10.07 -43.31
C ALA A 7 20.63 9.57 -42.89
N LEU A 8 20.12 8.48 -43.49
CA LEU A 8 18.74 8.02 -43.23
C LEU A 8 18.61 7.10 -42.00
N VAL A 9 19.68 6.42 -41.59
CA VAL A 9 19.63 5.42 -40.51
C VAL A 9 19.71 6.05 -39.12
N VAL A 10 20.33 7.23 -38.98
CA VAL A 10 20.53 7.86 -37.66
C VAL A 10 19.27 8.58 -37.15
N VAL A 11 18.42 9.08 -38.05
CA VAL A 11 17.19 9.81 -37.65
C VAL A 11 16.09 8.85 -37.20
N LEU A 12 16.04 7.62 -37.73
CA LEU A 12 15.06 6.60 -37.33
C LEU A 12 15.38 5.96 -35.96
N SER A 13 16.62 6.07 -35.49
CA SER A 13 17.07 5.52 -34.19
C SER A 13 16.73 6.42 -33.00
N LEU A 14 16.50 7.72 -33.20
CA LEU A 14 16.18 8.68 -32.13
C LEU A 14 14.69 8.77 -31.82
N PHE A 15 13.83 8.24 -32.69
CA PHE A 15 12.38 8.17 -32.46
C PHE A 15 11.95 6.88 -31.74
N LEU A 16 12.87 5.94 -31.54
CA LEU A 16 12.63 4.63 -30.92
C LEU A 16 13.20 4.51 -29.50
N CYS A 17 13.39 5.62 -28.79
CA CYS A 17 13.77 5.58 -27.36
C CYS A 17 12.59 5.77 -26.40
N CYS A 18 11.42 6.21 -26.88
CA CYS A 18 10.27 6.46 -26.01
C CYS A 18 9.31 5.25 -25.84
N LEU A 19 9.54 4.13 -26.56
CA LEU A 19 8.67 2.95 -26.53
C LEU A 19 9.10 1.88 -25.52
N ASN A 20 10.20 2.09 -24.79
CA ASN A 20 10.72 1.16 -23.79
C ASN A 20 10.71 1.73 -22.38
N SER A 21 9.69 2.52 -22.04
CA SER A 21 9.24 2.43 -20.64
C SER A 21 8.54 1.08 -20.55
N PRO A 22 9.03 0.08 -19.80
CA PRO A 22 8.09 -0.84 -19.21
C PRO A 22 7.18 0.04 -18.37
N CYS A 23 6.02 0.40 -18.93
CA CYS A 23 4.85 0.77 -18.16
C CYS A 23 4.72 -0.41 -17.20
N VAL A 24 5.19 -0.21 -15.96
CA VAL A 24 5.20 -1.23 -14.93
C VAL A 24 3.74 -1.58 -14.70
N ALA A 25 3.28 -2.55 -15.48
CA ALA A 25 2.01 -3.20 -15.30
C ALA A 25 2.22 -4.11 -14.10
N GLN A 26 2.14 -3.54 -12.90
CA GLN A 26 2.34 -4.29 -11.67
C GLN A 26 1.24 -3.92 -10.69
N GLU A 27 0.30 -4.87 -10.62
CA GLU A 27 -0.79 -5.07 -9.67
C GLU A 27 -1.69 -3.86 -9.38
N LYS A 28 -2.96 -4.00 -9.76
CA LYS A 28 -4.03 -2.99 -9.66
C LYS A 28 -4.39 -2.58 -8.22
N PHE A 29 -3.59 -2.95 -7.23
CA PHE A 29 -3.88 -2.71 -5.84
C PHE A 29 -2.68 -2.11 -5.12
N ALA A 30 -2.90 -0.93 -4.56
CA ALA A 30 -1.97 -0.27 -3.68
C ALA A 30 -2.47 -0.31 -2.24
N GLY A 31 -1.54 -0.26 -1.30
CA GLY A 31 -1.84 -0.32 0.11
C GLY A 31 -0.90 0.54 0.93
N THR A 32 -1.10 0.51 2.24
CA THR A 32 -0.26 1.21 3.21
C THR A 32 0.92 0.39 3.70
N GLY A 33 0.89 -0.94 3.51
CA GLY A 33 1.89 -1.86 4.04
C GLY A 33 1.68 -2.26 5.50
N ILE A 34 0.42 -2.23 5.96
CA ILE A 34 0.02 -2.64 7.30
C ILE A 34 -0.59 -4.04 7.24
N GLN A 35 -0.07 -4.96 8.06
CA GLN A 35 -0.76 -6.21 8.37
C GLN A 35 -1.51 -6.01 9.69
N ALA A 36 -2.83 -6.16 9.67
CA ALA A 36 -3.65 -5.94 10.85
C ALA A 36 -4.71 -7.01 11.01
N VAL A 37 -5.11 -7.23 12.26
CA VAL A 37 -6.22 -8.13 12.63
C VAL A 37 -7.27 -7.36 13.42
N PRO A 38 -8.56 -7.71 13.26
CA PRO A 38 -9.61 -7.11 14.07
C PRO A 38 -9.58 -7.68 15.48
N ILE A 39 -9.95 -6.85 16.44
CA ILE A 39 -10.30 -7.29 17.79
C ILE A 39 -11.81 -7.26 18.00
N VAL A 40 -12.27 -7.84 19.12
CA VAL A 40 -13.71 -8.01 19.43
C VAL A 40 -14.50 -6.69 19.40
N SER A 41 -13.86 -5.56 19.66
CA SER A 41 -14.47 -4.22 19.62
C SER A 41 -14.58 -3.61 18.22
N GLY A 42 -13.99 -4.24 17.18
CA GLY A 42 -13.96 -3.76 15.79
C GLY A 42 -12.72 -2.94 15.41
N GLU A 43 -11.91 -2.52 16.39
CA GLU A 43 -10.63 -1.84 16.16
C GLU A 43 -9.60 -2.80 15.56
N LEU A 44 -8.52 -2.27 14.97
CA LEU A 44 -7.50 -3.08 14.32
C LEU A 44 -6.18 -2.98 15.06
N VAL A 45 -5.57 -4.13 15.33
CA VAL A 45 -4.22 -4.19 15.88
C VAL A 45 -3.25 -4.42 14.74
N VAL A 46 -2.22 -3.57 14.63
CA VAL A 46 -1.11 -3.79 13.71
C VAL A 46 -0.28 -4.97 14.19
N LEU A 47 -0.25 -6.04 13.41
CA LEU A 47 0.61 -7.20 13.67
C LEU A 47 2.02 -6.98 13.14
N ASP A 48 2.11 -6.43 11.94
CA ASP A 48 3.38 -6.24 11.25
C ASP A 48 3.31 -5.08 10.26
N VAL A 49 4.47 -4.52 9.94
CA VAL A 49 4.63 -3.41 8.99
C VAL A 49 5.67 -3.79 7.95
N VAL A 50 5.27 -3.75 6.68
CA VAL A 50 6.14 -4.10 5.56
C VAL A 50 7.28 -3.09 5.47
N SER A 51 8.53 -3.57 5.37
CA SER A 51 9.70 -2.70 5.24
C SER A 51 9.67 -1.89 3.93
N GLY A 52 10.09 -0.63 4.02
CA GLY A 52 10.04 0.34 2.92
C GLY A 52 8.64 0.89 2.62
N SER A 53 7.59 0.40 3.28
CA SER A 53 6.22 0.81 3.02
C SER A 53 5.88 2.23 3.52
N PRO A 54 4.79 2.84 3.03
CA PRO A 54 4.27 4.09 3.57
C PRO A 54 4.03 4.06 5.08
N ALA A 55 3.61 2.92 5.63
CA ALA A 55 3.36 2.73 7.05
C ALA A 55 4.63 2.79 7.90
N GLU A 56 5.71 2.15 7.44
CA GLU A 56 7.01 2.21 8.11
C GLU A 56 7.53 3.65 8.12
N ARG A 57 7.49 4.33 6.98
CA ARG A 57 7.91 5.74 6.86
C ARG A 57 7.06 6.69 7.69
N ALA A 58 5.80 6.34 7.94
CA ALA A 58 4.91 7.07 8.84
C ALA A 58 5.19 6.81 10.33
N GLY A 59 6.05 5.84 10.66
CA GLY A 59 6.42 5.49 12.03
C GLY A 59 5.37 4.65 12.76
N LEU A 60 4.58 3.87 12.02
CA LEU A 60 3.73 2.84 12.60
C LEU A 60 4.57 1.65 13.06
N HIS A 61 4.13 1.02 14.14
CA HIS A 61 4.80 -0.13 14.71
C HIS A 61 3.81 -1.27 15.01
N PRO A 62 4.30 -2.53 15.03
CA PRO A 62 3.57 -3.64 15.61
C PRO A 62 3.04 -3.29 17.01
N GLY A 63 1.78 -3.62 17.26
CA GLY A 63 1.06 -3.32 18.50
C GLY A 63 0.31 -1.99 18.51
N ASP A 64 0.45 -1.13 17.49
CA ASP A 64 -0.39 0.05 17.35
C ASP A 64 -1.87 -0.38 17.16
N LEU A 65 -2.77 0.28 17.89
CA LEU A 65 -4.22 0.04 17.81
C LEU A 65 -4.86 1.14 16.96
N ILE A 66 -5.27 0.80 15.75
CA ILE A 66 -5.98 1.70 14.83
C ILE A 66 -7.44 1.79 15.25
N VAL A 67 -7.88 3.01 15.53
CA VAL A 67 -9.24 3.31 16.02
C VAL A 67 -10.10 4.04 14.99
N GLN A 68 -9.47 4.68 14.00
CA GLN A 68 -10.16 5.42 12.95
C GLN A 68 -9.33 5.41 11.66
N VAL A 69 -10.02 5.26 10.53
CA VAL A 69 -9.45 5.43 9.19
C VAL A 69 -10.24 6.53 8.48
N ASP A 70 -9.56 7.54 7.99
CA ASP A 70 -10.12 8.81 7.51
C ASP A 70 -11.12 9.38 8.52
N ASP A 71 -12.37 9.58 8.12
CA ASP A 71 -13.46 10.06 8.99
C ASP A 71 -14.31 8.91 9.56
N TYR A 72 -13.89 7.66 9.37
CA TYR A 72 -14.64 6.47 9.75
C TYR A 72 -14.09 5.81 11.04
N PRO A 73 -14.83 5.86 12.16
CA PRO A 73 -14.44 5.17 13.39
C PRO A 73 -14.63 3.65 13.23
N LEU A 74 -13.66 2.87 13.71
CA LEU A 74 -13.67 1.40 13.54
C LEU A 74 -14.46 0.65 14.62
N LYS A 75 -14.85 1.35 15.68
CA LYS A 75 -15.56 0.73 16.80
C LYS A 75 -16.95 0.24 16.36
N GLY A 76 -17.19 -1.05 16.52
CA GLY A 76 -18.44 -1.71 16.11
C GLY A 76 -18.57 -1.93 14.60
N SER A 77 -17.50 -1.70 13.84
CA SER A 77 -17.45 -1.94 12.40
C SER A 77 -17.11 -3.40 12.09
N GLU A 78 -17.57 -3.88 10.95
CA GLU A 78 -17.17 -5.18 10.42
C GLU A 78 -15.80 -5.06 9.73
N PHE A 79 -14.85 -5.92 10.13
CA PHE A 79 -13.46 -5.89 9.66
C PHE A 79 -13.34 -5.91 8.13
N ALA A 80 -14.03 -6.85 7.47
CA ALA A 80 -13.94 -7.04 6.03
C ALA A 80 -14.33 -5.77 5.26
N ASP A 81 -15.36 -5.08 5.76
CA ASP A 81 -15.87 -3.84 5.20
C ASP A 81 -14.88 -2.70 5.34
N VAL A 82 -14.23 -2.59 6.50
CA VAL A 82 -13.22 -1.56 6.76
C VAL A 82 -12.01 -1.74 5.84
N VAL A 83 -11.50 -2.97 5.76
CA VAL A 83 -10.31 -3.29 4.95
C VAL A 83 -10.58 -2.98 3.48
N ARG A 84 -11.71 -3.46 2.94
CA ARG A 84 -12.10 -3.30 1.53
C ARG A 84 -12.32 -1.84 1.15
N LYS A 85 -12.95 -1.05 2.01
CA LYS A 85 -13.35 0.33 1.69
C LYS A 85 -12.26 1.36 1.96
N TYR A 86 -11.41 1.13 2.97
CA TYR A 86 -10.52 2.17 3.48
C TYR A 86 -9.04 1.80 3.47
N LEU A 87 -8.65 0.54 3.63
CA LEU A 87 -7.23 0.18 3.64
C LEU A 87 -6.70 -0.10 2.24
N TRP A 88 -7.48 -0.79 1.41
CA TRP A 88 -7.19 -0.94 -0.02
C TRP A 88 -7.71 0.26 -0.80
N GLY A 89 -7.03 0.58 -1.90
CA GLY A 89 -7.41 1.65 -2.80
C GLY A 89 -6.45 1.79 -3.96
N GLU A 90 -6.64 2.87 -4.72
CA GLU A 90 -5.80 3.18 -5.87
C GLU A 90 -4.43 3.71 -5.40
N ALA A 91 -3.40 3.43 -6.21
CA ALA A 91 -2.06 3.96 -5.96
C ALA A 91 -2.06 5.49 -6.00
N GLY A 92 -1.36 6.12 -5.05
CA GLY A 92 -1.25 7.57 -4.96
C GLY A 92 -2.35 8.25 -4.15
N GLU A 93 -3.42 7.54 -3.77
CA GLU A 93 -4.42 8.10 -2.86
C GLU A 93 -3.89 8.19 -1.43
N SER A 94 -4.26 9.26 -0.72
CA SER A 94 -3.88 9.43 0.68
C SER A 94 -4.99 9.01 1.62
N LEU A 95 -4.63 8.39 2.74
CA LEU A 95 -5.53 8.11 3.85
C LEU A 95 -4.95 8.60 5.17
N SER A 96 -5.83 8.96 6.11
CA SER A 96 -5.48 9.36 7.47
C SER A 96 -5.78 8.23 8.44
N LEU A 97 -4.85 7.89 9.32
CA LEU A 97 -5.07 6.95 10.42
C LEU A 97 -5.04 7.69 11.74
N ILE A 98 -5.91 7.29 12.66
CA ILE A 98 -5.77 7.59 14.08
C ILE A 98 -5.53 6.29 14.83
N TYR A 99 -4.47 6.25 15.62
CA TYR A 99 -4.09 5.09 16.40
C TYR A 99 -3.70 5.44 17.83
N LEU A 100 -3.76 4.43 18.69
CA LEU A 100 -3.28 4.44 20.07
C LEU A 100 -2.05 3.54 20.15
N ARG A 101 -1.02 3.98 20.87
CA ARG A 101 0.18 3.19 21.10
C ARG A 101 0.19 2.70 22.54
N PRO A 102 0.17 1.37 22.79
CA PRO A 102 0.22 0.84 24.15
C PRO A 102 1.40 1.42 24.95
N GLY A 103 1.12 1.89 26.16
CA GLY A 103 2.11 2.51 27.04
C GLY A 103 2.42 3.98 26.77
N LEU A 104 1.86 4.59 25.71
CA LEU A 104 1.91 6.02 25.48
C LEU A 104 0.50 6.61 25.59
N GLU A 105 0.38 7.72 26.31
CA GLU A 105 -0.89 8.45 26.41
C GLU A 105 -1.14 9.30 25.15
N GLY A 106 -2.42 9.38 24.77
CA GLY A 106 -2.88 10.21 23.66
C GLY A 106 -3.19 9.43 22.38
N ARG A 107 -3.67 10.19 21.39
CA ARG A 107 -3.99 9.71 20.04
C ARG A 107 -2.96 10.23 19.06
N PHE A 108 -2.45 9.34 18.23
CA PHE A 108 -1.53 9.69 17.17
C PHE A 108 -2.27 9.69 15.84
N SER A 109 -1.92 10.64 14.98
CA SER A 109 -2.46 10.69 13.62
C SER A 109 -1.32 10.64 12.59
N ARG A 110 -1.52 9.87 11.53
CA ARG A 110 -0.59 9.79 10.40
C ARG A 110 -1.35 9.79 9.09
N ARG A 111 -0.86 10.56 8.14
CA ARG A 111 -1.30 10.51 6.75
C ARG A 111 -0.34 9.60 5.98
N LEU A 112 -0.91 8.66 5.25
CA LEU A 112 -0.18 7.71 4.40
C LEU A 112 -0.64 7.90 2.96
N VAL A 113 0.25 7.63 2.02
CA VAL A 113 -0.08 7.59 0.59
C VAL A 113 0.04 6.15 0.15
N ARG A 114 -1.00 5.61 -0.49
CA ARG A 114 -1.02 4.22 -0.95
C ARG A 114 0.00 4.03 -2.07
N GLU A 115 0.77 2.97 -1.97
CA GLU A 115 1.80 2.62 -2.95
C GLU A 115 1.66 1.15 -3.35
N PRO A 116 2.05 0.78 -4.59
CA PRO A 116 2.16 -0.63 -4.98
C PRO A 116 3.20 -1.29 -4.09
N LEU A 117 2.77 -2.29 -3.32
CA LEU A 117 3.65 -2.98 -2.38
C LEU A 117 4.40 -4.08 -3.13
N THR A 118 5.72 -3.97 -3.20
CA THR A 118 6.60 -4.98 -3.83
C THR A 118 7.29 -5.88 -2.81
N GLY A 119 7.00 -5.69 -1.51
CA GLY A 119 7.61 -6.43 -0.42
C GLY A 119 7.10 -7.87 -0.34
N GLU A 120 8.00 -8.79 0.01
CA GLU A 120 7.62 -10.14 0.41
C GLU A 120 6.88 -10.06 1.75
N VAL A 121 5.59 -10.39 1.74
CA VAL A 121 4.83 -10.53 2.99
C VAL A 121 5.22 -11.86 3.62
N GLU A 122 5.86 -11.80 4.80
CA GLU A 122 6.16 -13.01 5.56
C GLU A 122 4.83 -13.71 5.90
N LYS A 123 4.63 -14.90 5.34
CA LYS A 123 3.41 -15.68 5.55
C LYS A 123 3.43 -16.25 6.96
N ILE A 124 2.61 -15.69 7.85
CA ILE A 124 2.44 -16.22 9.19
C ILE A 124 1.64 -17.54 9.11
N PRO A 125 2.19 -18.68 9.58
CA PRO A 125 1.52 -19.97 9.47
C PRO A 125 0.19 -19.97 10.24
N GLY A 126 -0.88 -20.46 9.58
CA GLY A 126 -2.21 -20.54 10.17
C GLY A 126 -3.02 -19.24 10.10
N ILE A 127 -2.46 -18.14 9.58
CA ILE A 127 -3.20 -16.88 9.35
C ILE A 127 -3.57 -16.78 7.87
N ARG A 128 -4.87 -16.66 7.59
CA ARG A 128 -5.34 -16.31 6.24
C ARG A 128 -5.25 -14.79 6.09
N LEU A 129 -4.32 -14.35 5.26
CA LEU A 129 -4.23 -12.95 4.85
C LEU A 129 -5.34 -12.66 3.83
N MET A 130 -6.10 -11.58 4.04
CA MET A 130 -7.00 -11.06 3.02
C MET A 130 -6.16 -10.51 1.87
N GLN A 131 -6.44 -10.95 0.63
CA GLN A 131 -5.77 -10.41 -0.55
C GLN A 131 -6.59 -9.31 -1.23
N PRO A 132 -5.94 -8.28 -1.79
CA PRO A 132 -6.64 -7.27 -2.56
C PRO A 132 -7.42 -7.89 -3.73
N GLY A 133 -8.72 -7.58 -3.83
CA GLY A 133 -9.58 -8.10 -4.89
C GLY A 133 -10.30 -9.43 -4.59
N GLU A 134 -10.06 -10.06 -3.43
CA GLU A 134 -10.90 -11.18 -2.97
C GLU A 134 -12.28 -10.66 -2.56
N THR A 135 -13.21 -10.74 -3.50
CA THR A 135 -14.65 -10.55 -3.26
C THR A 135 -15.19 -11.91 -2.84
N GLU A 136 -15.73 -12.01 -1.63
CA GLU A 136 -16.66 -13.09 -1.28
C GLU A 136 -18.06 -12.62 -1.67
#